data_AF-A0A2P7ALK4-F1
#
_entry.id   AF-A0A2P7ALK4-F1
#
_cell.length_a   1.000
_cell.length_b   1.000
_cell.length_c   1.000
_cell.angle_alpha   90.00
_cell.angle_beta   90.00
_cell.angle_gamma   90.00
#
_symmetry.space_group_name_H-M   'P 1'
#
loop_
_entity.id
_entity.type
_entity.pdbx_description
1 polymer ?
#
loop_
_entity_poly.entity_id
_entity_poly.type
_entity_poly.pdbx_seq_one_letter_code
_entity_poly.pdbx_strand_id
1 'polypeptide(L)'
;MLRSVATGIEGLEVVRFDDDALAMQALISGQVDATAAVAAVANDVITKRKLDNLEVKREVPLFTLYWSMATRKDATELHQWLNNFIYYAEVTGKLDELHKKWIGTPIPGGKLPTF
;
A
#
# COMPACT_ATOMS: atom_id res chain seq x y z
N MET A 1 -21.48 3.86 7.47
CA MET A 1 -20.68 4.70 6.57
C MET A 1 -20.61 6.10 7.17
N LEU A 2 -19.45 6.52 7.65
CA LEU A 2 -19.22 7.88 8.14
C LEU A 2 -18.75 8.73 6.95
N ARG A 3 -19.47 9.80 6.65
CA ARG A 3 -19.15 10.79 5.62
C ARG A 3 -18.67 12.07 6.32
N SER A 4 -17.52 12.59 5.91
CA SER A 4 -16.98 13.84 6.43
C SER A 4 -16.52 14.74 5.29
N VAL A 5 -16.78 16.04 5.40
CA VAL A 5 -16.23 17.04 4.48
C VAL A 5 -14.72 17.14 4.74
N ALA A 6 -13.90 16.92 3.71
CA ALA A 6 -12.47 17.12 3.83
C ALA A 6 -12.16 18.61 3.99
N THR A 7 -11.38 18.96 5.02
CA THR A 7 -10.88 20.32 5.18
C THR A 7 -9.83 20.61 4.12
N GLY A 8 -10.13 21.52 3.17
CA GLY A 8 -9.14 22.08 2.23
C GLY A 8 -9.38 21.83 0.75
N ILE A 9 -10.38 21.03 0.36
CA ILE A 9 -10.79 20.88 -1.05
C ILE A 9 -12.31 21.00 -1.12
N GLU A 10 -12.78 22.09 -1.74
CA GLU A 10 -14.22 22.34 -1.90
C GLU A 10 -14.87 21.23 -2.74
N GLY A 11 -16.01 20.70 -2.26
CA GLY A 11 -16.72 19.61 -2.92
C GLY A 11 -16.17 18.19 -2.66
N LEU A 12 -15.04 18.04 -1.96
CA LEU A 12 -14.52 16.72 -1.61
C LEU A 12 -15.26 16.10 -0.41
N GLU A 13 -15.86 14.94 -0.65
CA GLU A 13 -16.44 14.10 0.39
C GLU A 13 -15.56 12.89 0.69
N VAL A 14 -15.20 12.71 1.96
CA VAL A 14 -14.43 11.55 2.42
C VAL A 14 -15.38 10.51 2.99
N VAL A 15 -15.26 9.31 2.44
CA VAL A 15 -16.01 8.13 2.85
C VAL A 15 -15.04 7.13 3.49
N ARG A 16 -15.40 6.62 4.67
CA ARG A 16 -14.65 5.53 5.32
C ARG A 16 -15.33 4.18 5.13
N PHE A 17 -14.51 3.21 4.79
CA PHE A 17 -14.83 1.78 4.73
C PHE A 17 -13.97 1.02 5.74
N ASP A 18 -14.42 -0.17 6.13
CA ASP A 18 -13.73 -0.97 7.14
C ASP A 18 -12.45 -1.63 6.59
N ASP A 19 -12.36 -1.84 5.28
CA ASP A 19 -11.21 -2.42 4.60
C ASP A 19 -11.07 -1.96 3.14
N ASP A 20 -9.91 -2.27 2.55
CA ASP A 20 -9.56 -1.93 1.16
C ASP A 20 -10.45 -2.63 0.13
N ALA A 21 -10.96 -3.83 0.43
CA ALA A 21 -11.79 -4.60 -0.50
C ALA A 21 -13.18 -3.95 -0.66
N LEU A 22 -13.77 -3.49 0.45
CA LEU A 22 -15.01 -2.72 0.45
C LEU A 22 -14.84 -1.38 -0.26
N ALA A 23 -13.72 -0.67 -0.02
CA ALA A 23 -13.43 0.58 -0.71
C ALA A 23 -13.27 0.38 -2.24
N MET A 24 -12.54 -0.67 -2.66
CA MET A 24 -12.43 -1.04 -4.07
C MET A 24 -13.77 -1.45 -4.68
N GLN A 25 -14.61 -2.20 -3.94
CA GLN A 25 -15.92 -2.60 -4.44
C GLN A 25 -16.86 -1.39 -4.60
N ALA A 26 -16.77 -0.42 -3.69
CA ALA A 26 -17.49 0.85 -3.80
C ALA A 26 -17.10 1.60 -5.09
N LEU A 27 -15.80 1.69 -5.38
CA LEU A 27 -15.31 2.27 -6.64
C LEU A 27 -15.82 1.50 -7.87
N ILE A 28 -15.71 0.17 -7.87
CA ILE A 28 -16.16 -0.67 -8.99
C ILE A 28 -17.67 -0.50 -9.25
N SER A 29 -18.47 -0.31 -8.19
CA SER A 29 -19.91 -0.08 -8.30
C SER A 29 -20.32 1.37 -8.58
N GLY A 30 -19.35 2.30 -8.64
CA GLY A 30 -19.62 3.73 -8.84
C GLY A 30 -20.21 4.46 -7.63
N GLN A 31 -20.07 3.91 -6.42
CA GLN A 31 -20.49 4.59 -5.18
C GLN A 31 -19.55 5.72 -4.76
N VAL A 32 -18.30 5.68 -5.23
CA VAL A 32 -17.27 6.70 -5.03
C VAL A 32 -16.51 6.91 -6.33
N ASP A 33 -16.04 8.13 -6.57
CA ASP A 33 -15.30 8.48 -7.79
C ASP A 33 -13.85 8.00 -7.78
N ALA A 34 -13.27 7.83 -6.57
CA ALA A 34 -11.90 7.38 -6.37
C ALA A 34 -11.74 6.68 -5.01
N THR A 35 -10.68 5.88 -4.88
CA THR A 35 -10.25 5.31 -3.59
C THR A 35 -8.74 5.43 -3.42
N ALA A 36 -8.31 5.60 -2.16
CA ALA A 36 -6.92 5.35 -1.78
C ALA A 36 -6.70 3.83 -1.70
N ALA A 37 -5.64 3.32 -2.32
CA ALA A 37 -5.31 1.90 -2.29
C ALA A 37 -3.81 1.66 -2.50
N VAL A 38 -3.33 0.49 -2.11
CA VAL A 38 -1.97 0.04 -2.45
C VAL A 38 -1.90 -0.18 -3.97
N ALA A 39 -1.08 0.61 -4.66
CA ALA A 39 -1.03 0.65 -6.13
C ALA A 39 -0.84 -0.74 -6.76
N ALA A 40 0.06 -1.57 -6.24
CA ALA A 40 0.28 -2.92 -6.78
C ALA A 40 -0.98 -3.80 -6.69
N VAL A 41 -1.69 -3.75 -5.56
CA VAL A 41 -2.92 -4.51 -5.33
C VAL A 41 -4.03 -4.00 -6.24
N ALA A 42 -4.19 -2.68 -6.36
CA ALA A 42 -5.19 -2.08 -7.25
C ALA A 42 -4.95 -2.46 -8.72
N ASN A 43 -3.70 -2.40 -9.20
CA ASN A 43 -3.36 -2.83 -10.57
C ASN A 43 -3.67 -4.31 -10.79
N ASP A 44 -3.31 -5.19 -9.86
CA ASP A 44 -3.61 -6.62 -9.96
C ASP A 44 -5.12 -6.88 -10.07
N VAL A 45 -5.94 -6.20 -9.26
CA VAL A 45 -7.40 -6.29 -9.31
C VAL A 45 -7.95 -5.78 -10.65
N ILE A 46 -7.49 -4.60 -11.11
CA ILE A 46 -7.91 -3.99 -12.39
C ILE A 46 -7.59 -4.94 -13.55
N THR A 47 -6.36 -5.46 -13.63
CA THR A 47 -5.93 -6.36 -14.70
C THR A 47 -6.68 -7.69 -14.66
N LYS A 48 -6.78 -8.35 -13.50
CA LYS A 48 -7.46 -9.66 -13.39
C LYS A 48 -8.95 -9.59 -13.70
N ARG A 49 -9.62 -8.50 -13.31
CA ARG A 49 -11.06 -8.29 -13.53
C ARG A 49 -11.40 -7.57 -14.84
N LYS A 50 -10.40 -7.16 -15.63
CA LYS A 50 -10.57 -6.41 -16.88
C LYS A 50 -11.41 -5.13 -16.70
N LEU A 51 -11.07 -4.35 -15.67
CA LEU A 51 -11.75 -3.10 -15.33
C LEU A 51 -11.17 -1.95 -16.15
N ASP A 52 -11.39 -1.97 -17.47
CA ASP A 52 -10.74 -1.05 -18.43
C ASP A 52 -11.09 0.44 -18.22
N ASN A 53 -12.12 0.72 -17.42
CA ASN A 53 -12.53 2.08 -17.04
C ASN A 53 -11.85 2.60 -15.76
N LEU A 54 -11.01 1.80 -15.12
CA LEU A 54 -10.31 2.17 -13.88
C LEU A 54 -8.80 2.15 -14.10
N GLU A 55 -8.11 3.07 -13.43
CA GLU A 55 -6.65 3.16 -13.49
C GLU A 55 -6.05 3.61 -12.16
N VAL A 56 -4.77 3.34 -11.97
CA VAL A 56 -3.99 3.88 -10.85
C VAL A 56 -3.29 5.17 -11.27
N LYS A 57 -3.68 6.30 -10.67
CA LYS A 57 -3.05 7.61 -10.87
C LYS A 57 -1.71 7.71 -10.15
N ARG A 58 -0.63 7.30 -10.82
CA ARG A 58 0.73 7.26 -10.24
C ARG A 58 1.35 8.64 -10.04
N GLU A 59 0.85 9.66 -10.73
CA GLU A 59 1.32 11.04 -10.68
C GLU A 59 0.86 11.78 -9.41
N VAL A 60 -0.08 11.20 -8.66
CA VAL A 60 -0.65 11.78 -7.43
C VAL A 60 -0.47 10.80 -6.26
N PRO A 61 0.77 10.54 -5.82
CA PRO A 61 1.00 9.65 -4.68
C PRO A 61 0.48 10.30 -3.40
N LEU A 62 -0.36 9.57 -2.65
CA LEU A 62 -0.84 10.03 -1.34
C LEU A 62 0.27 9.99 -0.28
N PHE A 63 1.03 8.89 -0.24
CA PHE A 63 2.21 8.70 0.61
C PHE A 63 3.01 7.47 0.16
N THR A 64 4.29 7.45 0.50
CA THR A 64 5.16 6.27 0.34
C THR A 64 5.07 5.39 1.57
N LEU A 65 4.76 4.10 1.38
CA LEU A 65 4.64 3.12 2.46
C LEU A 65 5.94 2.31 2.63
N TYR A 66 6.47 2.29 3.85
CA TYR A 66 7.53 1.38 4.27
C TYR A 66 6.96 0.33 5.21
N TRP A 67 6.57 -0.81 4.64
CA TRP A 67 6.00 -1.92 5.40
C TRP A 67 7.02 -2.47 6.39
N SER A 68 6.59 -2.59 7.64
CA SER A 68 7.46 -2.90 8.78
C SER A 68 6.83 -3.99 9.65
N MET A 69 7.67 -4.70 10.41
CA MET A 69 7.21 -5.69 11.38
C MET A 69 7.03 -5.03 12.75
N ALA A 70 5.79 -4.96 13.23
CA ALA A 70 5.48 -4.41 14.55
C ALA A 70 5.78 -5.41 15.66
N THR A 71 6.32 -4.92 16.78
CA THR A 71 6.58 -5.71 18.01
C THR A 71 6.01 -4.99 19.22
N ARG A 72 5.91 -5.67 20.37
CA ARG A 72 5.60 -4.99 21.64
C ARG A 72 6.72 -4.01 21.99
N LYS A 73 6.36 -2.91 22.64
CA LYS A 73 7.29 -1.84 22.99
C LYS A 73 8.49 -2.31 23.85
N ASP A 74 8.29 -3.34 24.67
CA ASP A 74 9.30 -3.94 25.55
C ASP A 74 10.06 -5.11 24.92
N ALA A 75 9.73 -5.54 23.70
CA ALA A 75 10.35 -6.67 23.01
C ALA A 75 11.62 -6.26 22.25
N THR A 76 12.58 -5.64 22.93
CA THR A 76 13.78 -5.04 22.31
C THR A 76 14.62 -6.06 21.54
N GLU A 77 14.84 -7.26 22.08
CA GLU A 77 15.65 -8.31 21.43
C GLU A 77 14.99 -8.81 20.13
N LEU A 78 13.66 -8.99 20.15
CA LEU A 78 12.93 -9.39 18.95
C LEU A 78 12.96 -8.29 17.90
N HIS A 79 12.80 -7.04 18.31
CA HIS A 79 12.90 -5.89 17.41
C HIS A 79 14.28 -5.84 16.72
N GLN A 80 15.37 -5.99 17.48
CA GLN A 80 16.73 -6.02 16.93
C GLN A 80 16.94 -7.21 15.98
N TRP A 81 16.48 -8.40 16.37
CA TRP A 81 16.59 -9.59 15.52
C TRP A 81 15.86 -9.42 14.19
N LEU A 82 14.64 -8.87 14.20
CA LEU A 82 13.84 -8.63 13.00
C LEU A 82 14.49 -7.60 12.08
N ASN A 83 15.07 -6.53 12.62
CA ASN A 83 15.80 -5.54 11.82
C ASN A 83 17.05 -6.15 11.17
N ASN A 84 17.80 -6.98 11.91
CA ASN A 84 18.95 -7.71 11.37
C ASN A 84 18.52 -8.71 10.27
N PHE A 85 17.38 -9.37 10.44
CA PHE A 85 16.82 -10.26 9.44
C PHE A 85 16.44 -9.51 8.16
N ILE A 86 15.74 -8.38 8.25
CA ILE A 86 15.39 -7.54 7.09
C ILE A 86 16.68 -7.07 6.40
N TYR A 87 17.64 -6.56 7.16
CA TYR A 87 18.92 -6.10 6.61
C TYR A 87 19.65 -7.21 5.86
N TYR A 88 19.73 -8.42 6.45
CA TYR A 88 20.35 -9.57 5.80
C TYR A 88 19.62 -9.95 4.50
N ALA A 89 18.28 -9.99 4.51
CA ALA A 89 17.49 -10.29 3.32
C ALA A 89 17.65 -9.23 2.22
N GLU A 90 17.83 -7.97 2.60
CA GLU A 90 18.09 -6.86 1.68
C GLU A 90 19.48 -6.99 1.04
N VAL A 91 20.55 -7.09 1.82
CA VAL A 91 21.94 -7.09 1.29
C VAL A 91 22.26 -8.35 0.50
N THR A 92 21.57 -9.45 0.76
CA THR A 92 21.69 -10.69 -0.03
C THR A 92 20.86 -10.67 -1.32
N GLY A 93 20.03 -9.64 -1.53
CA GLY A 93 19.09 -9.54 -2.66
C GLY A 93 17.84 -10.42 -2.50
N LYS A 94 17.71 -11.19 -1.42
CA LYS A 94 16.58 -12.10 -1.20
C LYS A 94 15.25 -11.37 -1.13
N LEU A 95 15.25 -10.18 -0.53
CA LEU A 95 14.05 -9.36 -0.45
C LEU A 95 13.58 -8.88 -1.82
N ASP A 96 14.51 -8.53 -2.71
CA ASP A 96 14.20 -8.11 -4.08
C ASP A 96 13.67 -9.28 -4.93
N GLU A 97 14.21 -10.49 -4.76
CA GLU A 97 13.64 -11.70 -5.38
C GLU A 97 12.18 -11.91 -4.97
N LEU A 98 11.87 -11.78 -3.68
CA LEU A 98 10.52 -11.93 -3.16
C LEU A 98 9.59 -10.84 -3.69
N HIS A 99 10.06 -9.58 -3.74
CA HIS A 99 9.27 -8.46 -4.25
C HIS A 99 8.93 -8.67 -5.73
N LYS A 100 9.90 -9.08 -6.56
CA LYS A 100 9.65 -9.41 -7.97
C LYS A 100 8.65 -10.55 -8.12
N LYS A 101 8.78 -11.62 -7.31
CA LYS A 101 7.89 -12.78 -7.36
C LYS A 101 6.43 -12.42 -7.06
N TRP A 102 6.20 -11.60 -6.03
CA TRP A 102 4.85 -11.36 -5.51
C TRP A 102 4.22 -10.04 -5.96
N ILE A 103 5.03 -9.03 -6.26
CA ILE A 103 4.59 -7.68 -6.65
C ILE A 103 4.84 -7.42 -8.15
N GLY A 104 5.77 -8.16 -8.78
CA GLY A 104 6.05 -8.07 -10.21
C GLY A 104 7.08 -7.00 -10.61
N THR A 105 7.62 -6.25 -9.65
CA THR A 105 8.67 -5.24 -9.89
C THR A 105 9.83 -5.43 -8.91
N PRO A 106 11.01 -4.85 -9.15
CA PRO A 106 12.02 -4.68 -8.11
C PRO A 106 11.49 -3.82 -6.95
N ILE A 107 12.16 -3.89 -5.80
CA ILE A 107 11.87 -2.99 -4.68
C ILE A 107 12.13 -1.54 -5.12
N PRO A 108 11.16 -0.62 -4.96
CA PRO A 108 11.35 0.80 -5.27
C PRO A 108 12.33 1.45 -4.28
N GLY A 109 13.18 2.36 -4.77
CA GLY A 109 13.95 3.26 -3.89
C GLY A 109 15.31 2.75 -3.40
N GLY A 110 15.76 1.57 -3.85
CA GLY A 110 17.10 1.07 -3.51
C GLY A 110 17.19 0.62 -2.05
N LYS A 111 18.12 1.22 -1.29
CA LYS A 111 18.37 0.85 0.11
C LYS A 111 17.19 1.27 1.00
N LEU A 112 16.69 0.37 1.83
CA LEU A 112 15.66 0.64 2.83
C LEU A 112 16.13 1.71 3.83
N PRO A 113 15.21 2.53 4.36
CA PRO A 113 15.55 3.46 5.42
C PRO A 113 16.15 2.74 6.62
N THR A 114 17.29 3.24 7.11
CA THR A 114 17.90 2.80 8.37
C THR A 114 17.46 3.74 9.49
N PHE A 115 16.97 3.20 10.60
CA PHE A 115 16.50 3.93 11.77
C PHE A 115 17.24 3.50 13.04
#